data_AF-A0A2E0L5C4-F1
#
_entry.id   AF-A0A2E0L5C4-F1
#
_cell.length_a   1.000
_cell.length_b   1.000
_cell.length_c   1.000
_cell.angle_alpha   90.00
_cell.angle_beta   90.00
_cell.angle_gamma   90.00
#
_symmetry.space_group_name_H-M   'P 1'
#
loop_
_entity.id
_entity.type
_entity.pdbx_description
1 polymer ?
#
loop_
_entity_poly.entity_id
_entity_poly.type
_entity_poly.pdbx_seq_one_letter_code
_entity_poly.pdbx_strand_id
1 'polypeptide(L)'
;MSELDAFEAKVRQNIKLLSSSDAQIRRQAATWLGESGEPSAITRLKQVYENDPDAKVRQAAAYSLSMFRALERDMNGPNSERVYELLEDVQMRGKMGRRVPVPVGCLARLVMGLLVSLLILIAFNFVIWPQYGDQISSMLGLAPAAPAEAAPMSRDEIVDELDAKLTAVRADTTTLQTVYSSPSAIDCQADFSNPTSFTDFGALDPYEGLLDIASRLNLQIVQLVTAKAPFNEACAAGNTSLPEDRLVAPLATLETMQGELDTLANDLAALEG
;
A
#
# COMPACT_ATOMS: atom_id res chain seq x y z
N MET A 1 19.91 -13.92 -44.97
CA MET A 1 19.76 -12.86 -43.95
C MET A 1 19.53 -13.60 -42.65
N SER A 2 20.38 -13.43 -41.64
CA SER A 2 20.19 -14.15 -40.38
C SER A 2 18.95 -13.61 -39.65
N GLU A 3 18.34 -14.42 -38.78
CA GLU A 3 17.21 -13.96 -37.96
C GLU A 3 17.58 -12.77 -37.07
N LEU A 4 18.86 -12.70 -36.66
CA LEU A 4 19.43 -11.58 -35.91
C LEU A 4 19.46 -10.28 -36.74
N ASP A 5 19.93 -10.33 -38.00
CA ASP A 5 19.96 -9.15 -38.88
C ASP A 5 18.55 -8.57 -39.11
N ALA A 6 17.56 -9.45 -39.24
CA ALA A 6 16.16 -9.07 -39.42
C ALA A 6 15.58 -8.43 -38.16
N PHE A 7 15.94 -8.94 -36.97
CA PHE A 7 15.56 -8.35 -35.70
C PHE A 7 16.16 -6.95 -35.53
N GLU A 8 17.46 -6.78 -35.71
CA GLU A 8 18.11 -5.48 -35.59
C GLU A 8 17.57 -4.45 -36.60
N ALA A 9 17.28 -4.87 -37.84
CA ALA A 9 16.65 -4.01 -38.83
C ALA A 9 15.27 -3.52 -38.35
N LYS A 10 14.50 -4.40 -37.69
CA LYS A 10 13.20 -4.08 -37.13
C LYS A 10 13.29 -3.16 -35.91
N VAL A 11 14.32 -3.29 -35.08
CA VAL A 11 14.64 -2.35 -34.00
C VAL A 11 14.90 -0.96 -34.58
N ARG A 12 15.82 -0.85 -35.54
CA ARG A 12 16.15 0.43 -36.20
C ARG A 12 14.92 1.06 -36.84
N GLN A 13 14.07 0.25 -37.47
CA GLN A 13 12.81 0.70 -38.04
C GLN A 13 11.88 1.26 -36.97
N ASN A 14 11.63 0.55 -35.88
CA ASN A 14 10.73 1.01 -34.82
C ASN A 14 11.25 2.26 -34.10
N ILE A 15 12.57 2.38 -33.91
CA ILE A 15 13.19 3.61 -33.41
C ILE A 15 12.85 4.80 -34.33
N LYS A 16 12.87 4.62 -35.65
CA LYS A 16 12.46 5.65 -36.61
C LYS A 16 10.95 5.95 -36.53
N LEU A 17 10.12 4.94 -36.30
CA LEU A 17 8.67 5.10 -36.19
C LEU A 17 8.22 5.87 -34.94
N LEU A 18 9.08 6.00 -33.91
CA LEU A 18 8.84 6.90 -32.78
C LEU A 18 8.75 8.38 -33.17
N SER A 19 9.17 8.76 -34.39
CA SER A 19 9.01 10.11 -34.93
C SER A 19 7.91 10.21 -35.99
N SER A 20 7.04 9.20 -36.08
CA SER A 20 5.90 9.23 -37.01
C SER A 20 4.92 10.35 -36.68
N SER A 21 4.30 10.94 -37.70
CA SER A 21 3.21 11.91 -37.52
C SER A 21 1.98 11.27 -36.88
N ASP A 22 1.75 9.97 -37.09
CA ASP A 22 0.64 9.23 -36.52
C ASP A 22 0.95 8.72 -35.10
N ALA A 23 0.17 9.20 -34.13
CA ALA A 23 0.27 8.80 -32.73
C ALA A 23 0.03 7.31 -32.50
N GLN A 24 -0.82 6.64 -33.29
CA GLN A 24 -1.01 5.19 -33.19
C GLN A 24 0.25 4.43 -33.59
N ILE A 25 0.93 4.87 -34.64
CA ILE A 25 2.20 4.28 -35.09
C ILE A 25 3.29 4.49 -34.03
N ARG A 26 3.40 5.71 -33.47
CA ARG A 26 4.36 5.98 -32.38
C ARG A 26 4.11 5.10 -31.16
N ARG A 27 2.83 4.96 -30.76
CA ARG A 27 2.43 4.10 -29.65
C ARG A 27 2.83 2.64 -29.89
N GLN A 28 2.52 2.09 -31.06
CA GLN A 28 2.87 0.71 -31.41
C GLN A 28 4.38 0.50 -31.41
N ALA A 29 5.13 1.44 -31.99
CA ALA A 29 6.59 1.40 -31.98
C ALA A 29 7.15 1.44 -30.55
N ALA A 30 6.62 2.33 -29.70
CA ALA A 30 7.05 2.43 -28.31
C ALA A 30 6.81 1.14 -27.52
N THR A 31 5.62 0.54 -27.66
CA THR A 31 5.28 -0.75 -27.02
C THR A 31 6.17 -1.87 -27.54
N TRP A 32 6.32 -1.99 -28.85
CA TRP A 32 7.13 -3.05 -29.46
C TRP A 32 8.60 -2.97 -29.00
N LEU A 33 9.17 -1.76 -28.91
CA LEU A 33 10.56 -1.58 -28.44
C LEU A 33 10.73 -2.02 -26.98
N GLY A 34 9.74 -1.77 -26.11
CA GLY A 34 9.76 -2.29 -24.73
C GLY A 34 9.67 -3.82 -24.68
N GLU A 35 8.76 -4.40 -25.46
CA GLU A 35 8.60 -5.86 -25.56
C GLU A 35 9.81 -6.56 -26.20
N SER A 36 10.56 -5.87 -27.06
CA SER A 36 11.77 -6.40 -27.70
C SER A 36 12.95 -6.56 -26.74
N GLY A 37 12.95 -5.85 -25.60
CA GLY A 37 14.04 -5.89 -24.63
C GLY A 37 15.36 -5.28 -25.11
N GLU A 38 15.37 -4.61 -26.27
CA GLU A 38 16.58 -4.07 -26.90
C GLU A 38 16.98 -2.71 -26.26
N PRO A 39 18.10 -2.64 -25.52
CA PRO A 39 18.45 -1.47 -24.73
C PRO A 39 18.76 -0.22 -25.56
N SER A 40 19.14 -0.36 -26.83
CA SER A 40 19.43 0.77 -27.72
C SER A 40 18.23 1.72 -27.93
N ALA A 41 17.01 1.28 -27.60
CA ALA A 41 15.80 2.10 -27.68
C ALA A 41 15.54 3.00 -26.46
N ILE A 42 16.19 2.76 -25.31
CA ILE A 42 15.87 3.39 -24.02
C ILE A 42 15.95 4.92 -24.11
N THR A 43 17.03 5.46 -24.71
CA THR A 43 17.23 6.91 -24.84
C THR A 43 16.11 7.57 -25.66
N ARG A 44 15.64 6.90 -26.72
CA ARG A 44 14.54 7.41 -27.56
C ARG A 44 13.19 7.30 -26.86
N LEU A 45 12.94 6.19 -26.16
CA LEU A 45 11.73 6.03 -25.36
C LEU A 45 11.63 7.06 -24.23
N LYS A 46 12.75 7.42 -23.59
CA LYS A 46 12.79 8.51 -22.60
C LYS A 46 12.38 9.85 -23.21
N GLN A 47 12.90 10.18 -24.39
CA GLN A 47 12.51 11.41 -25.09
C GLN A 47 11.02 11.44 -25.43
N VAL A 48 10.45 10.31 -25.87
CA VAL A 48 9.02 10.16 -26.15
C VAL A 48 8.19 10.30 -24.88
N TYR A 49 8.63 9.71 -23.77
CA TYR A 49 7.96 9.85 -22.48
C TYR A 49 7.90 11.30 -22.01
N GLU A 50 9.00 12.05 -22.15
CA GLU A 50 9.09 13.44 -21.69
C GLU A 50 8.36 14.43 -22.62
N ASN A 51 8.41 14.20 -23.94
CA ASN A 51 8.09 15.25 -24.91
C ASN A 51 6.96 14.89 -25.91
N ASP A 52 6.42 13.67 -25.92
CA ASP A 52 5.37 13.33 -26.89
C ASP A 52 4.06 14.07 -26.56
N PRO A 53 3.40 14.72 -27.54
CA PRO A 53 2.14 15.43 -27.30
C PRO A 53 0.99 14.49 -26.90
N ASP A 54 0.99 13.24 -27.36
CA ASP A 54 -0.10 12.29 -27.12
C ASP A 54 0.11 11.53 -25.78
N ALA A 55 -0.88 11.62 -24.89
CA ALA A 55 -0.82 11.00 -23.57
C ALA A 55 -0.75 9.46 -23.62
N LYS A 56 -1.38 8.82 -24.60
CA LYS A 56 -1.33 7.35 -24.77
C LYS A 56 0.05 6.91 -25.27
N VAL A 57 0.71 7.74 -26.08
CA VAL A 57 2.09 7.48 -26.51
C VAL A 57 3.05 7.62 -25.32
N ARG A 58 2.91 8.68 -24.50
CA ARG A 58 3.69 8.83 -23.26
C ARG A 58 3.49 7.63 -22.31
N GLN A 59 2.25 7.18 -22.14
CA GLN A 59 1.94 6.00 -21.32
C GLN A 59 2.61 4.73 -21.86
N ALA A 60 2.59 4.52 -23.18
CA ALA A 60 3.28 3.39 -23.80
C ALA A 60 4.80 3.46 -23.59
N ALA A 61 5.40 4.64 -23.71
CA ALA A 61 6.83 4.84 -23.44
C ALA A 61 7.18 4.61 -21.97
N ALA A 62 6.34 5.09 -21.03
CA ALA A 62 6.49 4.84 -19.60
C ALA A 62 6.44 3.34 -19.27
N TYR A 63 5.47 2.63 -19.86
CA TYR A 63 5.34 1.19 -19.71
C TYR A 63 6.60 0.47 -20.21
N SER A 64 7.07 0.80 -21.42
CA SER A 64 8.29 0.20 -21.98
C SER A 64 9.53 0.47 -21.12
N LEU A 65 9.70 1.70 -20.61
CA LEU A 65 10.80 2.04 -19.70
C LEU A 65 10.73 1.29 -18.37
N SER A 66 9.51 1.01 -17.86
CA SER A 66 9.33 0.22 -16.64
C SER A 66 9.76 -1.23 -16.82
N MET A 67 9.53 -1.81 -18.01
CA MET A 67 10.00 -3.15 -18.37
C MET A 67 11.53 -3.23 -18.36
N PHE A 68 12.23 -2.22 -18.90
CA PHE A 68 13.68 -2.16 -18.85
C PHE A 68 14.22 -2.05 -17.42
N ARG A 69 13.57 -1.26 -16.55
CA ARG A 69 13.95 -1.17 -15.13
C ARG A 69 13.72 -2.47 -14.36
N ALA A 70 12.64 -3.18 -14.66
CA ALA A 70 12.38 -4.49 -14.08
C ALA A 70 13.47 -5.48 -14.51
N LEU A 71 13.81 -5.50 -15.80
CA LEU A 71 14.90 -6.32 -16.34
C LEU A 71 16.26 -5.99 -15.68
N GLU A 72 16.62 -4.71 -15.58
CA GLU A 72 17.86 -4.27 -14.95
C GLU A 72 17.93 -4.67 -13.45
N ARG A 73 16.80 -4.57 -12.73
CA ARG A 73 16.72 -5.00 -11.33
C ARG A 73 16.91 -6.51 -11.18
N ASP A 74 16.27 -7.30 -12.05
CA ASP A 74 16.35 -8.76 -12.01
C ASP A 74 17.75 -9.26 -12.41
N MET A 75 18.41 -8.59 -13.37
CA MET A 75 19.80 -8.88 -13.75
C MET A 75 20.81 -8.60 -12.61
N ASN A 76 20.55 -7.59 -11.79
CA ASN A 76 21.40 -7.21 -10.65
C ASN A 76 20.99 -7.89 -9.32
N GLY A 77 20.01 -8.80 -9.36
CA GLY A 77 19.48 -9.52 -8.20
C GLY A 77 20.17 -10.86 -7.91
N PRO A 78 19.80 -11.54 -6.81
CA PRO A 78 20.41 -12.79 -6.36
C PRO A 78 20.14 -14.01 -7.27
N ASN A 79 19.28 -13.88 -8.29
CA ASN A 79 18.91 -14.94 -9.24
C ASN A 79 19.45 -14.71 -10.67
N SER A 80 20.48 -13.87 -10.82
CA SER A 80 21.01 -13.45 -12.13
C SER A 80 21.41 -14.63 -13.04
N GLU A 81 21.94 -15.72 -12.48
CA GLU A 81 22.38 -16.93 -13.20
C GLU A 81 21.24 -17.60 -14.01
N ARG A 82 20.01 -17.60 -13.46
CA ARG A 82 18.82 -18.21 -14.09
C ARG A 82 18.19 -17.31 -15.16
N VAL A 83 18.48 -16.01 -15.11
CA VAL A 83 18.06 -15.01 -16.10
C VAL A 83 18.92 -15.11 -17.36
N TYR A 84 20.23 -15.39 -17.23
CA TYR A 84 21.11 -15.61 -18.39
C TYR A 84 20.68 -16.83 -19.22
N GLU A 85 20.28 -17.93 -18.58
CA GLU A 85 19.78 -19.14 -19.26
C GLU A 85 18.49 -18.87 -20.08
N LEU A 86 17.60 -18.03 -19.56
CA LEU A 86 16.36 -17.63 -20.24
C LEU A 86 16.62 -16.63 -21.39
N LEU A 87 17.59 -15.73 -21.23
CA LEU A 87 17.99 -14.79 -22.28
C LEU A 87 18.69 -15.50 -23.44
N GLU A 88 19.52 -16.50 -23.15
CA GLU A 88 20.16 -17.35 -24.15
C GLU A 88 19.11 -18.10 -25.00
N ASP A 89 18.05 -18.64 -24.39
CA ASP A 89 16.99 -19.33 -25.11
C ASP A 89 16.12 -18.38 -25.95
N VAL A 90 15.90 -17.14 -25.50
CA VAL A 90 15.17 -16.11 -26.27
C VAL A 90 15.99 -15.61 -27.45
N GLN A 91 17.31 -15.42 -27.26
CA GLN A 91 18.22 -14.96 -28.31
C GLN A 91 18.46 -16.02 -29.39
N MET A 92 18.40 -17.32 -29.03
CA MET A 92 18.55 -18.45 -29.95
C MET A 92 17.22 -18.95 -30.56
N ARG A 93 16.07 -18.78 -29.91
CA ARG A 93 14.77 -19.30 -30.40
C ARG A 93 13.81 -18.23 -30.93
N GLY A 94 14.13 -16.94 -30.82
CA GLY A 94 13.37 -15.84 -31.44
C GLY A 94 11.90 -15.71 -30.98
N LYS A 95 11.50 -16.35 -29.88
CA LYS A 95 10.12 -16.35 -29.39
C LYS A 95 9.93 -15.35 -28.26
N MET A 96 9.35 -14.20 -28.59
CA MET A 96 8.81 -13.25 -27.61
C MET A 96 7.63 -13.88 -26.85
N GLY A 97 7.49 -13.57 -25.56
CA GLY A 97 6.33 -13.95 -24.75
C GLY A 97 5.03 -13.45 -25.39
N ARG A 98 4.18 -14.37 -25.86
CA ARG A 98 2.89 -14.04 -26.46
C ARG A 98 1.87 -13.78 -25.36
N ARG A 99 1.16 -12.64 -25.42
CA ARG A 99 -0.02 -12.39 -24.57
C ARG A 99 -0.98 -13.56 -24.73
N VAL A 100 -1.41 -14.17 -23.62
CA VAL A 100 -2.40 -15.24 -23.63
C VAL A 100 -3.69 -14.67 -24.24
N PRO A 101 -4.14 -15.13 -25.42
CA PRO A 101 -5.39 -14.65 -26.00
C PRO A 101 -6.53 -15.27 -25.19
N VAL A 102 -7.08 -14.52 -24.22
CA VAL A 102 -8.28 -14.97 -23.52
C VAL A 102 -9.43 -14.92 -24.52
N PRO A 103 -10.04 -16.07 -24.89
CA PRO A 103 -11.12 -16.08 -25.86
C PRO A 103 -12.30 -15.27 -25.31
N VAL A 104 -12.87 -14.39 -26.14
CA VAL A 104 -13.95 -13.47 -25.74
C VAL A 104 -15.14 -14.22 -25.11
N GLY A 105 -15.37 -15.47 -25.50
CA GLY A 105 -16.39 -16.34 -24.89
C GLY A 105 -16.10 -16.76 -23.44
N CYS A 106 -14.83 -16.91 -23.05
CA CYS A 106 -14.45 -17.17 -21.66
C CYS A 106 -14.68 -15.92 -20.80
N LEU A 107 -14.26 -14.76 -21.32
CA LEU A 107 -14.48 -13.47 -20.66
C LEU A 107 -15.97 -13.17 -20.50
N ALA A 108 -16.79 -13.41 -21.53
CA ALA A 108 -18.23 -13.19 -21.48
C ALA A 108 -18.93 -14.08 -20.45
N ARG A 109 -18.52 -15.35 -20.29
CA ARG A 109 -19.05 -16.25 -19.26
C ARG A 109 -18.67 -15.79 -17.86
N LEU A 110 -17.44 -15.30 -17.68
CA LEU A 110 -16.97 -14.78 -16.41
C LEU A 110 -17.74 -13.50 -16.04
N VAL A 111 -17.89 -12.57 -16.99
CA VAL A 111 -18.67 -11.34 -16.79
C VAL A 111 -20.13 -11.64 -16.51
N MET A 112 -20.76 -12.58 -17.23
CA MET A 112 -22.13 -13.02 -16.91
C MET A 112 -22.23 -13.63 -15.51
N GLY A 113 -21.27 -14.45 -15.11
CA GLY A 113 -21.22 -15.01 -13.75
C GLY A 113 -21.10 -13.92 -12.67
N LEU A 114 -20.25 -12.91 -12.90
CA LEU A 114 -20.11 -11.77 -12.00
C LEU A 114 -21.37 -10.92 -11.93
N LEU A 115 -22.05 -10.68 -13.06
CA LEU A 115 -23.30 -9.94 -13.09
C LEU A 115 -24.43 -10.68 -12.37
N VAL A 116 -24.53 -12.00 -12.55
CA VAL A 116 -25.50 -12.82 -11.82
C VAL A 116 -25.20 -12.82 -10.33
N SER A 117 -23.93 -12.97 -9.94
CA SER A 117 -23.50 -12.88 -8.54
C SER A 117 -23.84 -11.51 -7.94
N LEU A 118 -23.56 -10.43 -8.66
CA LEU A 118 -23.90 -9.06 -8.25
C LEU A 118 -25.41 -8.89 -8.07
N LEU A 119 -26.23 -9.40 -8.99
CA LEU A 119 -27.68 -9.36 -8.87
C LEU A 119 -28.19 -10.17 -7.68
N ILE A 120 -27.59 -11.33 -7.39
CA ILE A 120 -27.92 -12.13 -6.19
C ILE A 120 -27.59 -11.33 -4.92
N LEU A 121 -26.43 -10.67 -4.87
CA LEU A 121 -26.04 -9.85 -3.72
C LEU A 121 -26.96 -8.65 -3.53
N ILE A 122 -27.35 -7.98 -4.63
CA ILE A 122 -28.32 -6.87 -4.58
C ILE A 122 -29.67 -7.37 -4.10
N ALA A 123 -30.19 -8.47 -4.64
CA ALA A 123 -31.46 -9.05 -4.20
C ALA A 123 -31.41 -9.50 -2.74
N PHE A 124 -30.29 -10.09 -2.31
CA PHE A 124 -30.07 -10.47 -0.93
C PHE A 124 -30.11 -9.25 0.00
N ASN A 125 -29.42 -8.17 -0.37
CA ASN A 125 -29.30 -6.97 0.45
C ASN A 125 -30.58 -6.12 0.48
N PHE A 126 -31.26 -5.96 -0.65
CA PHE A 126 -32.40 -5.04 -0.78
C PHE A 126 -33.78 -5.69 -0.71
N VAL A 127 -33.89 -7.00 -0.92
CA VAL A 127 -35.19 -7.70 -0.94
C VAL A 127 -35.25 -8.75 0.17
N ILE A 128 -34.26 -9.65 0.22
CA ILE A 128 -34.30 -10.78 1.16
C ILE A 128 -34.04 -10.31 2.60
N TRP A 129 -32.99 -9.51 2.82
CA TRP A 129 -32.63 -9.05 4.15
C TRP A 129 -33.68 -8.13 4.80
N PRO A 130 -34.27 -7.14 4.12
CA PRO A 130 -35.29 -6.29 4.73
C PRO A 130 -36.61 -7.01 5.00
N GLN A 131 -36.93 -8.08 4.26
CA GLN A 131 -38.19 -8.82 4.41
C GLN A 131 -38.09 -10.01 5.37
N TYR A 132 -36.92 -10.66 5.46
CA TYR A 132 -36.73 -11.89 6.22
C TYR A 132 -35.58 -11.80 7.26
N GLY A 133 -34.83 -10.70 7.30
CA GLY A 133 -33.65 -10.53 8.16
C GLY A 133 -33.96 -10.65 9.65
N ASP A 134 -35.09 -10.11 10.10
CA ASP A 134 -35.50 -10.20 11.51
C ASP A 134 -35.83 -11.63 11.94
N GLN A 135 -36.52 -12.40 11.08
CA GLN A 135 -36.81 -13.82 11.35
C GLN A 135 -35.53 -14.66 11.39
N ILE A 136 -34.61 -14.43 10.46
CA ILE A 136 -33.32 -15.13 10.40
C ILE A 136 -32.47 -14.79 11.63
N SER A 137 -32.38 -13.51 12.00
CA SER A 137 -31.60 -13.04 13.15
C SER A 137 -32.13 -13.61 14.46
N SER A 138 -33.46 -13.69 14.63
CA SER A 138 -34.10 -14.34 15.78
C SER A 138 -33.80 -15.84 15.87
N MET A 139 -33.74 -16.55 14.74
CA MET A 139 -33.39 -17.98 14.73
C MET A 139 -31.92 -18.23 15.10
N LEU A 140 -31.04 -17.31 14.73
CA LEU A 140 -29.60 -17.38 15.00
C LEU A 140 -29.18 -16.72 16.33
N GLY A 141 -30.12 -16.14 17.07
CA GLY A 141 -29.84 -15.42 18.33
C GLY A 141 -29.01 -14.15 18.13
N LEU A 142 -28.97 -13.60 16.92
CA LEU A 142 -28.28 -12.37 16.58
C LEU A 142 -29.22 -11.20 16.85
N ALA A 143 -28.79 -10.24 17.68
CA ALA A 143 -29.56 -9.02 17.90
C ALA A 143 -29.66 -8.21 16.59
N PRO A 144 -30.81 -7.56 16.31
CA PRO A 144 -30.93 -6.73 15.11
C PRO A 144 -29.90 -5.60 15.16
N ALA A 145 -29.09 -5.50 14.10
CA ALA A 145 -28.20 -4.36 13.90
C ALA A 145 -29.09 -3.14 13.63
N ALA A 146 -29.19 -2.26 14.62
CA ALA A 146 -29.80 -0.94 14.46
C ALA A 146 -29.15 -0.21 13.27
N PRO A 147 -29.90 0.61 12.51
CA PRO A 147 -29.30 1.43 11.47
C PRO A 147 -28.21 2.29 12.10
N ALA A 148 -27.00 2.18 11.55
CA ALA A 148 -25.86 3.01 11.91
C ALA A 148 -26.06 4.42 11.37
N GLU A 149 -27.05 5.13 11.88
CA GLU A 149 -26.89 6.57 12.11
C GLU A 149 -26.34 6.67 13.53
N ALA A 150 -25.03 6.49 13.67
CA ALA A 150 -24.36 6.99 14.86
C ALA A 150 -24.66 8.49 14.89
N ALA A 151 -25.34 8.95 15.94
CA ALA A 151 -25.47 10.37 16.19
C ALA A 151 -24.08 11.00 16.09
N PRO A 152 -23.92 12.21 15.53
CA PRO A 152 -22.63 12.89 15.53
C PRO A 152 -22.12 12.90 16.97
N MET A 153 -20.92 12.33 17.18
CA MET A 153 -20.32 12.28 18.51
C MET A 153 -20.35 13.68 19.12
N SER A 154 -20.84 13.77 20.36
CA SER A 154 -20.81 15.02 21.10
C SER A 154 -19.35 15.44 21.34
N ARG A 155 -19.13 16.74 21.53
CA ARG A 155 -17.80 17.28 21.86
C ARG A 155 -17.17 16.55 23.04
N ASP A 156 -17.96 16.24 24.07
CA ASP A 156 -17.48 15.58 25.29
C ASP A 156 -17.07 14.13 25.00
N GLU A 157 -17.84 13.40 24.18
CA GLU A 157 -17.46 12.04 23.75
C GLU A 157 -16.17 12.02 22.91
N ILE A 158 -15.94 13.05 22.09
CA ILE A 158 -14.70 13.20 21.33
C ILE A 158 -13.51 13.45 22.27
N VAL A 159 -13.69 14.34 23.26
CA VAL A 159 -12.66 14.65 24.26
C VAL A 159 -12.32 13.41 25.09
N ASP A 160 -13.33 12.69 25.57
CA ASP A 160 -13.16 11.43 26.32
C ASP A 160 -12.41 10.37 25.49
N GLU A 161 -12.71 10.25 24.19
CA GLU A 161 -11.99 9.33 23.31
C GLU A 161 -10.52 9.75 23.12
N LEU A 162 -10.26 11.03 22.89
CA LEU A 162 -8.90 11.55 22.74
C LEU A 162 -8.08 11.38 24.03
N ASP A 163 -8.68 11.63 25.20
CA ASP A 163 -8.03 11.44 26.50
C ASP A 163 -7.71 9.96 26.76
N ALA A 164 -8.67 9.06 26.50
CA ALA A 164 -8.46 7.62 26.65
C ALA A 164 -7.31 7.12 25.76
N LYS A 165 -7.24 7.58 24.50
CA LYS A 165 -6.14 7.25 23.59
C LYS A 165 -4.82 7.85 24.05
N LEU A 166 -4.80 9.11 24.48
CA LEU A 166 -3.60 9.77 24.98
C LEU A 166 -3.03 9.04 26.20
N THR A 167 -3.89 8.68 27.15
CA THR A 167 -3.53 7.89 28.34
C THR A 167 -2.93 6.54 27.95
N ALA A 168 -3.54 5.83 27.01
CA ALA A 168 -3.02 4.56 26.49
C ALA A 168 -1.63 4.72 25.83
N VAL A 169 -1.42 5.76 25.01
CA VAL A 169 -0.12 6.01 24.36
C VAL A 169 0.96 6.32 25.40
N ARG A 170 0.64 7.10 26.44
CA ARG A 170 1.56 7.43 27.54
C ARG A 170 1.94 6.18 28.35
N ALA A 171 0.97 5.33 28.66
CA ALA A 171 1.19 4.06 29.36
C ALA A 171 2.11 3.15 28.53
N ASP A 172 1.79 2.90 27.26
CA ASP A 172 2.58 2.05 26.38
C ASP A 172 4.01 2.59 26.15
N THR A 173 4.16 3.92 26.05
CA THR A 173 5.48 4.57 25.94
C THR A 173 6.33 4.30 27.19
N THR A 174 5.75 4.40 28.39
CA THR A 174 6.44 4.15 29.66
C THR A 174 6.80 2.67 29.82
N THR A 175 5.89 1.77 29.43
CA THR A 175 6.14 0.32 29.40
C THR A 175 7.31 0.02 28.47
N LEU A 176 7.32 0.57 27.26
CA LEU A 176 8.37 0.32 26.28
C LEU A 176 9.74 0.86 26.73
N GLN A 177 9.78 2.04 27.34
CA GLN A 177 11.01 2.58 27.94
C GLN A 177 11.57 1.67 29.05
N THR A 178 10.68 1.13 29.88
CA THR A 178 11.08 0.20 30.95
C THR A 178 11.69 -1.07 30.36
N VAL A 179 11.06 -1.62 29.31
CA VAL A 179 11.57 -2.80 28.59
C VAL A 179 12.95 -2.51 27.98
N TYR A 180 13.12 -1.37 27.32
CA TYR A 180 14.38 -1.00 26.67
C TYR A 180 15.50 -0.60 27.63
N SER A 181 15.16 -0.25 28.87
CA SER A 181 16.15 -0.02 29.93
C SER A 181 16.83 -1.30 30.43
N SER A 182 16.24 -2.49 30.14
CA SER A 182 16.80 -3.80 30.51
C SER A 182 16.84 -4.75 29.31
N PRO A 183 17.67 -4.46 28.28
CA PRO A 183 17.61 -5.16 27.00
C PRO A 183 18.11 -6.61 27.02
N SER A 184 18.75 -7.04 28.11
CA SER A 184 19.26 -8.41 28.29
C SER A 184 18.23 -9.41 28.80
N ALA A 185 17.05 -8.95 29.25
CA ALA A 185 15.98 -9.77 29.81
C ALA A 185 14.62 -9.17 29.45
N ILE A 186 14.19 -9.38 28.21
CA ILE A 186 12.95 -8.81 27.69
C ILE A 186 11.76 -9.65 28.12
N ASP A 187 10.74 -9.00 28.68
CA ASP A 187 9.45 -9.62 28.98
C ASP A 187 8.47 -9.45 27.81
N CYS A 188 8.27 -10.52 27.04
CA CYS A 188 7.30 -10.54 25.93
C CYS A 188 5.84 -10.61 26.40
N GLN A 189 5.58 -10.71 27.70
CA GLN A 189 4.25 -10.60 28.29
C GLN A 189 3.95 -9.19 28.82
N ALA A 190 4.81 -8.21 28.54
CA ALA A 190 4.56 -6.82 28.88
C ALA A 190 3.20 -6.35 28.33
N ASP A 191 2.41 -5.70 29.20
CA ASP A 191 1.05 -5.26 28.87
C ASP A 191 1.09 -3.98 28.04
N PHE A 192 0.46 -4.04 26.87
CA PHE A 192 0.34 -2.92 25.95
C PHE A 192 -1.11 -2.75 25.53
N SER A 193 -1.62 -1.55 25.70
CA SER A 193 -2.98 -1.18 25.31
C SER A 193 -3.17 -1.17 23.80
N ASN A 194 -2.08 -0.98 23.03
CA ASN A 194 -2.06 -0.90 21.57
C ASN A 194 -3.12 0.08 21.02
N PRO A 195 -3.03 1.38 21.37
CA PRO A 195 -4.00 2.38 20.95
C PRO A 195 -4.05 2.51 19.43
N THR A 196 -5.28 2.63 18.90
CA THR A 196 -5.52 2.89 17.48
C THR A 196 -5.69 4.39 17.23
N SER A 197 -5.33 4.83 16.02
CA SER A 197 -5.55 6.21 15.58
C SER A 197 -7.02 6.61 15.68
N PHE A 198 -7.26 7.88 16.01
CA PHE A 198 -8.55 8.52 15.85
C PHE A 198 -8.89 8.63 14.35
N THR A 199 -10.13 8.31 13.96
CA THR A 199 -10.52 8.19 12.54
C THR A 199 -11.71 9.04 12.12
N ASP A 200 -12.55 9.49 13.05
CA ASP A 200 -13.74 10.29 12.73
C ASP A 200 -13.41 11.79 12.64
N PHE A 201 -12.59 12.15 11.65
CA PHE A 201 -12.23 13.56 11.43
C PHE A 201 -13.41 14.43 11.00
N GLY A 202 -14.49 13.84 10.46
CA GLY A 202 -15.71 14.58 10.12
C GLY A 202 -16.43 15.10 11.36
N ALA A 203 -16.37 14.37 12.48
CA ALA A 203 -16.88 14.85 13.77
C ALA A 203 -16.06 16.03 14.34
N LEU A 204 -14.84 16.26 13.86
CA LEU A 204 -13.93 17.32 14.32
C LEU A 204 -14.05 18.63 13.54
N ASP A 205 -14.76 18.65 12.39
CA ASP A 205 -14.95 19.85 11.56
C ASP A 205 -15.42 21.10 12.34
N PRO A 206 -16.29 21.01 13.36
CA PRO A 206 -16.72 22.16 14.16
C PRO A 206 -15.69 22.62 15.21
N TYR A 207 -14.66 21.83 15.47
CA TYR A 207 -13.78 21.95 16.63
C TYR A 207 -12.30 22.04 16.20
N GLU A 208 -11.89 23.17 15.62
CA GLU A 208 -10.52 23.37 15.10
C GLU A 208 -9.41 23.01 16.11
N GLY A 209 -9.62 23.27 17.41
CA GLY A 209 -8.66 22.92 18.46
C GLY A 209 -8.50 21.40 18.69
N LEU A 210 -9.59 20.63 18.57
CA LEU A 210 -9.54 19.17 18.72
C LEU A 210 -8.96 18.49 17.48
N LEU A 211 -9.09 19.11 16.30
CA LEU A 211 -8.50 18.62 15.05
C LEU A 211 -6.97 18.58 15.11
N ASP A 212 -6.34 19.64 15.61
CA ASP A 212 -4.88 19.68 15.79
C ASP A 212 -4.40 18.60 16.78
N ILE A 213 -5.08 18.49 17.93
CA ILE A 213 -4.77 17.50 18.96
C ILE A 213 -4.89 16.08 18.40
N ALA A 214 -5.99 15.76 17.71
CA ALA A 214 -6.21 14.43 17.12
C ALA A 214 -5.13 14.07 16.09
N SER A 215 -4.73 15.02 15.25
CA SER A 215 -3.66 14.83 14.26
C SER A 215 -2.30 14.57 14.93
N ARG A 216 -1.93 15.39 15.91
CA ARG A 216 -0.67 15.25 16.66
C ARG A 216 -0.65 13.96 17.47
N LEU A 217 -1.74 13.58 18.11
CA LEU A 217 -1.88 12.30 18.82
C LEU A 217 -1.72 11.10 17.87
N ASN A 218 -2.35 11.15 16.70
CA ASN A 218 -2.21 10.11 15.68
C ASN A 218 -0.75 9.95 15.21
N LEU A 219 -0.01 11.06 15.09
CA LEU A 219 1.42 11.00 14.80
C LEU A 219 2.19 10.26 15.92
N GLN A 220 1.90 10.52 17.19
CA GLN A 220 2.54 9.82 18.31
C GLN A 220 2.20 8.32 18.33
N ILE A 221 0.96 7.94 17.98
CA ILE A 221 0.57 6.53 17.86
C ILE A 221 1.44 5.82 16.79
N VAL A 222 1.67 6.44 15.64
CA VAL A 222 2.52 5.87 14.58
C VAL A 222 3.99 5.77 15.03
N GLN A 223 4.50 6.78 15.75
CA GLN A 223 5.84 6.74 16.32
C GLN A 223 5.99 5.61 17.34
N LEU A 224 5.00 5.41 18.21
CA LEU A 224 4.98 4.32 19.18
C LEU A 224 5.05 2.94 18.49
N VAL A 225 4.24 2.73 17.46
CA VAL A 225 4.25 1.47 16.68
C VAL A 225 5.62 1.22 16.07
N THR A 226 6.24 2.27 15.52
CA THR A 226 7.58 2.18 14.92
C THR A 226 8.64 1.88 15.98
N ALA A 227 8.59 2.59 17.12
CA ALA A 227 9.52 2.39 18.24
C ALA A 227 9.38 0.99 18.85
N LYS A 228 8.18 0.40 18.85
CA LYS A 228 7.91 -0.95 19.36
C LYS A 228 8.33 -2.07 18.40
N ALA A 229 8.63 -1.77 17.14
CA ALA A 229 8.93 -2.79 16.13
C ALA A 229 10.07 -3.75 16.53
N PRO A 230 11.23 -3.29 17.06
CA PRO A 230 12.29 -4.20 17.50
C PRO A 230 11.85 -5.16 18.60
N PHE A 231 11.00 -4.69 19.53
CA PHE A 231 10.44 -5.53 20.59
C PHE A 231 9.54 -6.63 20.00
N ASN A 232 8.61 -6.26 19.11
CA ASN A 232 7.72 -7.21 18.46
C ASN A 232 8.49 -8.25 17.64
N GLU A 233 9.52 -7.84 16.89
CA GLU A 233 10.39 -8.73 16.12
C GLU A 233 11.14 -9.72 17.03
N ALA A 234 11.73 -9.23 18.12
CA ALA A 234 12.44 -10.07 19.08
C ALA A 234 11.52 -11.12 19.71
N CYS A 235 10.32 -10.71 20.15
CA CYS A 235 9.34 -11.61 20.73
C CYS A 235 8.79 -12.63 19.73
N ALA A 236 8.56 -12.23 18.47
CA ALA A 236 8.14 -13.16 17.41
C ALA A 236 9.23 -14.19 17.08
N ALA A 237 10.50 -13.82 17.18
CA ALA A 237 11.64 -14.72 17.00
C ALA A 237 11.93 -15.62 18.23
N GLY A 238 11.26 -15.38 19.37
CA GLY A 238 11.53 -16.07 20.63
C GLY A 238 12.83 -15.64 21.31
N ASN A 239 13.36 -14.46 20.96
CA ASN A 239 14.56 -13.90 21.57
C ASN A 239 14.25 -13.37 22.98
N THR A 240 15.16 -13.58 23.91
CA THR A 240 15.05 -13.06 25.29
C THR A 240 15.90 -11.82 25.53
N SER A 241 16.61 -11.33 24.50
CA SER A 241 17.45 -10.14 24.54
C SER A 241 17.40 -9.36 23.22
N LEU A 242 17.72 -8.06 23.31
CA LEU A 242 17.72 -7.11 22.22
C LEU A 242 19.15 -6.56 22.11
N PRO A 243 19.74 -6.54 20.90
CA PRO A 243 21.06 -5.96 20.73
C PRO A 243 20.98 -4.43 20.83
N GLU A 244 21.95 -3.82 21.50
CA GLU A 244 21.93 -2.39 21.86
C GLU A 244 21.86 -1.46 20.63
N ASP A 245 22.41 -1.88 19.49
CA ASP A 245 22.39 -1.13 18.22
C ASP A 245 20.97 -0.90 17.70
N ARG A 246 20.03 -1.82 17.99
CA ARG A 246 18.62 -1.72 17.60
C ARG A 246 17.81 -0.78 18.50
N LEU A 247 18.37 -0.32 19.62
CA LEU A 247 17.65 0.44 20.64
C LEU A 247 17.94 1.94 20.62
N VAL A 248 19.04 2.37 19.99
CA VAL A 248 19.46 3.78 19.95
C VAL A 248 18.35 4.68 19.38
N ALA A 249 17.80 4.32 18.21
CA ALA A 249 16.76 5.13 17.55
C ALA A 249 15.39 5.07 18.26
N PRO A 250 14.89 3.89 18.68
CA PRO A 250 13.66 3.81 19.47
C PRO A 250 13.73 4.59 20.79
N LEU A 251 14.82 4.50 21.56
CA LEU A 251 14.96 5.23 22.82
C LEU A 251 14.92 6.74 22.63
N ALA A 252 15.65 7.26 21.62
CA ALA A 252 15.59 8.68 21.28
C ALA A 252 14.18 9.13 20.87
N THR A 253 13.45 8.29 20.13
CA THR A 253 12.06 8.57 19.75
C THR A 253 11.16 8.63 20.99
N LEU A 254 11.26 7.67 21.90
CA LEU A 254 10.46 7.62 23.12
C LEU A 254 10.72 8.81 24.04
N GLU A 255 11.95 9.31 24.11
CA GLU A 255 12.28 10.52 24.87
C GLU A 255 11.59 11.76 24.28
N THR A 256 11.63 11.93 22.95
CA THR A 256 10.93 13.04 22.28
C THR A 256 9.41 12.94 22.41
N MET A 257 8.87 11.72 22.36
CA MET A 257 7.43 11.48 22.47
C MET A 257 6.90 11.92 23.84
N GLN A 258 7.65 11.73 24.92
CA GLN A 258 7.19 12.11 26.27
C GLN A 258 6.87 13.60 26.37
N GLY A 259 7.74 14.47 25.84
CA GLY A 259 7.50 15.91 25.85
C GLY A 259 6.28 16.33 25.02
N GLU A 260 6.06 15.69 23.87
CA GLU A 260 4.88 15.94 23.03
C GLU A 260 3.59 15.44 23.68
N LEU A 261 3.62 14.28 24.33
CA LEU A 261 2.45 13.72 25.04
C LEU A 261 2.08 14.55 26.27
N ASP A 262 3.05 15.18 26.95
CA ASP A 262 2.79 16.16 28.01
C ASP A 262 2.15 17.43 27.47
N THR A 263 2.64 17.92 26.33
CA THR A 263 2.06 19.09 25.68
C THR A 263 0.63 18.83 25.24
N LEU A 264 0.37 17.67 24.61
CA LEU A 264 -0.98 17.26 24.19
C LEU A 264 -1.95 17.11 25.38
N ALA A 265 -1.48 16.60 26.52
CA ALA A 265 -2.31 16.49 27.71
C ALA A 265 -2.74 17.86 28.24
N ASN A 266 -1.81 18.82 28.26
CA ASN A 266 -2.12 20.18 28.68
C ASN A 266 -3.07 20.89 27.70
N ASP A 267 -2.84 20.71 26.39
CA ASP A 267 -3.67 21.29 25.34
C ASP A 267 -5.10 20.74 25.40
N LEU A 268 -5.27 19.43 25.63
CA LEU A 268 -6.58 18.80 25.77
C LEU A 268 -7.31 19.29 27.02
N ALA A 269 -6.62 19.33 28.17
CA ALA A 269 -7.19 19.85 29.42
C ALA A 269 -7.59 21.33 29.34
N ALA A 270 -6.89 22.13 28.52
CA ALA A 270 -7.25 23.54 28.29
C ALA A 270 -8.55 23.71 27.50
N LEU A 271 -9.00 22.67 26.77
CA LEU A 271 -10.25 22.67 26.01
C LEU A 271 -11.42 22.08 26.80
N GLU A 272 -11.18 21.46 27.96
CA GLU A 272 -12.23 20.93 28.84
C GLU A 272 -12.95 22.04 29.66
N GLY A 273 -12.33 23.23 29.79
CA GLY A 273 -12.87 24.39 30.52
C GLY A 273 -13.57 25.43 29.64
#